data_AF-A0A6A7G5H8-F1
#
_entry.id   AF-A0A6A7G5H8-F1
#
_cell.length_a   1.000
_cell.length_b   1.000
_cell.length_c   1.000
_cell.angle_alpha   90.00
_cell.angle_beta   90.00
_cell.angle_gamma   90.00
#
_symmetry.space_group_name_H-M   'P 1'
#
loop_
_entity.id
_entity.type
_entity.pdbx_description
1 polymer ?
#
loop_
_entity_poly.entity_id
_entity_poly.type
_entity_poly.pdbx_seq_one_letter_code
_entity_poly.pdbx_strand_id
1 'polypeptide(L)'
;VDDEEKLLQEQQRLAALPIKLAIIGKPNVGKSTLINRILGEERVVVFDQPGTTRDSIYIPMKHGDREYILIDTAGVRKRKKVNETVEKFSVIKTLKAIEDCNVVLLLIDAKDGIAEQDLCLLGYTLNAGRSLVIAVNKWDGMTDYDKERVKTELDRRLGFIDFAKIHFISALHGTGVGHLYESVEEAYDSSTKRISTSMLTRIMIMAVGDHNPPMVQSRRVKLRYAHAGGYNPPLIVIHGNQVKKLPDSYKRYLMNYFRRSLKIMGTPIRIEFREGSNPFEGRRNKLTPNQMHKRKRMMTFHKKKKK
;
A
#
# COMPACT_ATOMS: atom_id res chain seq x y z
N VAL A 1 17.10 22.19 12.20
CA VAL A 1 16.56 23.20 11.27
C VAL A 1 16.76 22.71 9.84
N ASP A 2 17.99 22.34 9.46
CA ASP A 2 18.33 21.83 8.12
C ASP A 2 17.54 20.59 7.65
N ASP A 3 17.25 19.62 8.54
CA ASP A 3 16.56 18.39 8.11
C ASP A 3 15.07 18.60 7.85
N GLU A 4 14.39 19.42 8.66
CA GLU A 4 12.96 19.72 8.49
C GLU A 4 12.73 20.57 7.23
N GLU A 5 13.63 21.51 6.94
CA GLU A 5 13.56 22.35 5.76
C GLU A 5 13.78 21.55 4.47
N LYS A 6 14.74 20.60 4.48
CA LYS A 6 14.94 19.65 3.37
C LYS A 6 13.73 18.73 3.15
N LEU A 7 13.11 18.25 4.23
CA LEU A 7 11.89 17.44 4.16
C LEU A 7 10.76 18.23 3.49
N LEU A 8 10.61 19.50 3.84
CA LEU A 8 9.57 20.38 3.29
C LEU A 8 9.80 20.68 1.80
N GLN A 9 11.03 21.02 1.39
CA GLN A 9 11.37 21.29 -0.01
C GLN A 9 11.13 20.07 -0.90
N GLU A 10 11.53 18.88 -0.44
CA GLU A 10 11.30 17.65 -1.19
C GLU A 10 9.81 17.28 -1.25
N GLN A 11 9.05 17.55 -0.19
CA GLN A 11 7.59 17.36 -0.20
C GLN A 11 6.91 18.30 -1.19
N GLN A 12 7.33 19.56 -1.27
CA GLN A 12 6.85 20.52 -2.28
C GLN A 12 7.17 20.05 -3.70
N ARG A 13 8.40 19.54 -3.92
CA ARG A 13 8.78 18.97 -5.22
C ARG A 13 7.90 17.79 -5.60
N LEU A 14 7.63 16.85 -4.69
CA LEU A 14 6.76 15.70 -4.96
C LEU A 14 5.31 16.13 -5.20
N ALA A 15 4.84 17.17 -4.51
CA ALA A 15 3.53 17.77 -4.76
C ALA A 15 3.46 18.47 -6.14
N ALA A 16 4.58 18.94 -6.69
CA ALA A 16 4.62 19.52 -8.03
C ALA A 16 4.65 18.46 -9.16
N LEU A 17 4.97 17.20 -8.85
CA LEU A 17 5.00 16.14 -9.86
C LEU A 17 3.58 15.69 -10.25
N PRO A 18 3.37 15.33 -11.54
CA PRO A 18 2.10 14.82 -11.99
C PRO A 18 1.81 13.45 -11.37
N ILE A 19 0.56 13.24 -10.94
CA ILE A 19 0.12 11.97 -10.35
C ILE A 19 -0.12 10.97 -11.47
N LYS A 20 0.66 9.89 -11.50
CA LYS A 20 0.42 8.79 -12.43
C LYS A 20 -0.73 7.92 -11.93
N LEU A 21 -1.85 7.94 -12.63
CA LEU A 21 -3.07 7.21 -12.29
C LEU A 21 -3.30 6.07 -13.29
N ALA A 22 -3.43 4.84 -12.82
CA ALA A 22 -3.82 3.69 -13.64
C ALA A 22 -5.25 3.25 -13.30
N ILE A 23 -6.10 3.08 -14.31
CA ILE A 23 -7.45 2.55 -14.14
C ILE A 23 -7.45 1.08 -14.54
N ILE A 24 -7.75 0.20 -13.58
CA ILE A 24 -7.72 -1.25 -13.76
C ILE A 24 -9.06 -1.89 -13.35
N GLY A 25 -9.26 -3.14 -13.74
CA GLY A 25 -10.45 -3.93 -13.42
C GLY A 25 -10.74 -4.97 -14.50
N LYS A 26 -11.70 -5.86 -14.24
CA LYS A 26 -12.18 -6.88 -15.20
C LYS A 26 -12.64 -6.26 -16.55
N PRO A 27 -12.65 -7.00 -17.67
CA PRO A 27 -13.33 -6.55 -18.89
C PRO A 27 -14.78 -6.11 -18.66
N ASN A 28 -15.28 -5.15 -19.42
CA ASN A 28 -16.69 -4.69 -19.41
C ASN A 28 -17.24 -4.07 -18.11
N VAL A 29 -16.41 -3.86 -17.07
CA VAL A 29 -16.80 -3.14 -15.83
C VAL A 29 -17.07 -1.64 -16.04
N GLY A 30 -16.76 -1.11 -17.23
CA GLY A 30 -16.99 0.30 -17.59
C GLY A 30 -15.74 1.19 -17.55
N LYS A 31 -14.53 0.62 -17.59
CA LYS A 31 -13.25 1.37 -17.63
C LYS A 31 -13.23 2.47 -18.71
N SER A 32 -13.51 2.12 -19.97
CA SER A 32 -13.50 3.09 -21.07
C SER A 32 -14.58 4.16 -20.93
N THR A 33 -15.73 3.82 -20.35
CA THR A 33 -16.79 4.79 -20.05
C THR A 33 -16.33 5.78 -18.99
N LEU A 34 -15.68 5.29 -17.92
CA LEU A 34 -15.12 6.17 -16.88
C LEU A 34 -14.01 7.06 -17.43
N ILE A 35 -13.10 6.51 -18.24
CA ILE A 35 -12.01 7.30 -18.84
C ILE A 35 -12.58 8.41 -19.72
N ASN A 36 -13.52 8.10 -20.61
CA ASN A 36 -14.15 9.12 -21.46
C ASN A 36 -14.90 10.16 -20.63
N ARG A 37 -15.51 9.75 -19.51
CA ARG A 37 -16.19 10.66 -18.61
C ARG A 37 -15.21 11.62 -17.95
N ILE A 38 -14.10 11.10 -17.41
CA ILE A 38 -12.98 11.85 -16.81
C ILE A 38 -12.42 12.84 -17.83
N LEU A 39 -12.10 12.38 -19.05
CA LEU A 39 -11.53 13.25 -20.10
C LEU A 39 -12.53 14.28 -20.64
N GLY A 40 -13.84 14.02 -20.50
CA GLY A 40 -14.91 14.91 -20.95
C GLY A 40 -15.55 15.72 -19.82
N GLU A 41 -14.96 15.78 -18.63
CA GLU A 41 -15.38 16.70 -17.58
C GLU A 41 -14.90 18.12 -17.93
N GLU A 42 -15.74 19.13 -17.69
CA GLU A 42 -15.44 20.55 -18.01
C GLU A 42 -14.14 21.04 -17.34
N ARG A 43 -13.74 20.41 -16.24
CA ARG A 43 -12.56 20.76 -15.44
C ARG A 43 -11.28 20.06 -15.90
N VAL A 44 -11.37 19.16 -16.87
CA VAL A 44 -10.24 18.36 -17.33
C VAL A 44 -9.71 18.90 -18.64
N VAL A 45 -8.48 19.39 -18.62
CA VAL A 45 -7.75 19.82 -19.83
C VAL A 45 -6.79 18.72 -20.26
N VAL A 46 -6.92 18.25 -21.50
CA VAL A 46 -6.07 17.21 -22.08
C VAL A 46 -5.03 17.87 -22.99
N PHE A 47 -3.77 17.47 -22.87
CA PHE A 47 -2.70 17.97 -23.74
C PHE A 47 -2.45 16.99 -24.89
N ASP A 48 -2.58 17.46 -26.13
CA ASP A 48 -2.19 16.69 -27.31
C ASP A 48 -0.71 16.91 -27.62
N GLN A 49 0.15 16.01 -27.11
CA GLN A 49 1.55 15.92 -27.57
C GLN A 49 1.68 14.86 -28.66
N PRO A 50 1.96 15.23 -29.93
CA PRO A 50 2.23 14.26 -30.98
C PRO A 50 3.61 13.64 -30.77
N GLY A 51 3.70 12.35 -30.37
CA GLY A 51 4.99 11.66 -30.32
C GLY A 51 5.17 10.42 -29.43
N THR A 52 4.14 9.82 -28.82
CA THR A 52 4.36 8.66 -27.92
C THR A 52 4.19 7.32 -28.64
N THR A 53 5.22 6.48 -28.53
CA THR A 53 5.36 5.13 -29.12
C THR A 53 4.24 4.14 -28.76
N ARG A 54 4.15 3.07 -29.56
CA ARG A 54 3.05 2.07 -29.69
C ARG A 54 2.63 1.27 -28.44
N ASP A 55 3.21 1.51 -27.26
CA ASP A 55 2.99 0.74 -26.03
C ASP A 55 2.67 1.66 -24.85
N SER A 56 1.50 1.43 -24.21
CA SER A 56 0.90 2.21 -23.11
C SER A 56 0.71 3.70 -23.40
N ILE A 57 -0.53 4.13 -23.59
CA ILE A 57 -0.85 5.54 -23.86
C ILE A 57 -0.82 6.29 -22.52
N TYR A 58 0.16 7.18 -22.36
CA TYR A 58 0.21 8.15 -21.28
C TYR A 58 -0.59 9.37 -21.73
N ILE A 59 -1.67 9.68 -21.03
CA ILE A 59 -2.52 10.83 -21.33
C ILE A 59 -2.29 11.88 -20.26
N PRO A 60 -1.50 12.93 -20.54
CA PRO A 60 -1.37 14.06 -19.63
C PRO A 60 -2.70 14.81 -19.56
N MET A 61 -3.17 15.03 -18.34
CA MET A 61 -4.39 15.78 -18.07
C MET A 61 -4.22 16.66 -16.83
N LYS A 62 -4.99 17.74 -16.74
CA LYS A 62 -5.03 18.61 -15.58
C LYS A 62 -6.46 18.66 -15.04
N HIS A 63 -6.63 18.46 -13.73
CA HIS A 63 -7.92 18.63 -13.04
C HIS A 63 -7.72 19.64 -11.90
N GLY A 64 -8.43 20.76 -11.96
CA GLY A 64 -8.17 21.88 -11.06
C GLY A 64 -6.73 22.39 -11.23
N ASP A 65 -5.98 22.49 -10.15
CA ASP A 65 -4.57 22.90 -10.16
C ASP A 65 -3.59 21.72 -10.23
N ARG A 66 -4.07 20.47 -10.17
CA ARG A 66 -3.22 19.28 -10.11
C ARG A 66 -3.05 18.63 -11.47
N GLU A 67 -1.81 18.27 -11.78
CA GLU A 67 -1.46 17.52 -12.99
C GLU A 67 -1.53 16.01 -12.76
N TYR A 68 -2.03 15.31 -13.77
CA TYR A 68 -2.19 13.86 -13.78
C TYR A 68 -1.66 13.28 -15.08
N ILE A 69 -1.18 12.04 -15.01
CA ILE A 69 -0.87 11.23 -16.17
C ILE A 69 -1.72 9.96 -16.07
N LEU A 70 -2.73 9.86 -16.91
CA LEU A 70 -3.54 8.67 -17.00
C LEU A 70 -2.80 7.60 -17.80
N ILE A 71 -2.52 6.46 -17.17
CA ILE A 71 -1.89 5.31 -17.79
C ILE A 71 -2.98 4.38 -18.28
N ASP A 72 -3.20 4.39 -19.60
CA ASP A 72 -4.24 3.59 -20.23
C ASP A 72 -3.77 2.15 -20.50
N THR A 73 -4.45 1.19 -19.88
CA THR A 73 -4.26 -0.25 -20.11
C THR A 73 -5.00 -0.74 -21.35
N ALA A 74 -6.02 0.00 -21.84
CA ALA A 74 -6.93 -0.44 -22.89
C ALA A 74 -7.58 0.71 -23.69
N GLY A 75 -6.75 1.39 -24.51
CA GLY A 75 -7.08 1.77 -25.87
C GLY A 75 -8.24 2.76 -26.10
N VAL A 76 -8.25 3.92 -25.44
CA VAL A 76 -9.22 5.01 -25.74
C VAL A 76 -9.15 5.46 -27.22
N ARG A 77 -7.98 5.37 -27.87
CA ARG A 77 -7.79 5.76 -29.29
C ARG A 77 -7.96 4.63 -30.32
N LYS A 78 -8.14 3.36 -29.92
CA LYS A 78 -8.08 2.19 -30.84
C LYS A 78 -9.43 1.55 -31.20
N ARG A 79 -10.54 2.30 -31.13
CA ARG A 79 -11.89 1.78 -31.43
C ARG A 79 -12.17 1.39 -32.90
N LYS A 80 -11.18 1.34 -33.80
CA LYS A 80 -11.45 1.06 -35.23
C LYS A 80 -11.06 -0.31 -35.77
N LYS A 81 -10.39 -1.19 -35.02
CA LYS A 81 -10.13 -2.58 -35.45
C LYS A 81 -9.37 -3.33 -34.35
N VAL A 82 -9.85 -4.51 -33.93
CA VAL A 82 -9.09 -5.78 -33.80
C VAL A 82 -9.89 -6.76 -32.92
N ASN A 83 -10.02 -7.98 -33.44
CA ASN A 83 -10.71 -9.15 -32.89
C ASN A 83 -10.09 -9.70 -31.59
N GLU A 84 -10.88 -10.50 -30.88
CA GLU A 84 -10.74 -11.20 -29.58
C GLU A 84 -9.42 -11.93 -29.22
N THR A 85 -8.31 -11.76 -29.93
CA THR A 85 -6.99 -12.32 -29.55
C THR A 85 -6.25 -11.50 -28.47
N VAL A 86 -6.94 -10.56 -27.83
CA VAL A 86 -6.37 -9.42 -27.06
C VAL A 86 -6.26 -9.67 -25.55
N GLU A 87 -6.85 -10.74 -25.01
CA GLU A 87 -7.00 -10.92 -23.56
C GLU A 87 -5.66 -11.11 -22.81
N LYS A 88 -4.75 -11.95 -23.30
CA LYS A 88 -3.44 -12.17 -22.64
C LYS A 88 -2.55 -10.91 -22.66
N PHE A 89 -2.57 -10.17 -23.77
CA PHE A 89 -1.84 -8.90 -23.88
C PHE A 89 -2.44 -7.80 -23.00
N SER A 90 -3.75 -7.86 -22.71
CA SER A 90 -4.44 -6.94 -21.80
C SER A 90 -3.93 -7.10 -20.35
N VAL A 91 -3.69 -8.34 -19.90
CA VAL A 91 -3.18 -8.60 -18.55
C VAL A 91 -1.77 -8.05 -18.37
N ILE A 92 -0.83 -8.34 -19.28
CA ILE A 92 0.56 -7.86 -19.18
C ILE A 92 0.62 -6.32 -19.16
N LYS A 93 -0.21 -5.66 -19.98
CA LYS A 93 -0.32 -4.19 -19.97
C LYS A 93 -0.87 -3.66 -18.65
N THR A 94 -1.83 -4.36 -18.07
CA THR A 94 -2.40 -4.00 -16.76
C THR A 94 -1.36 -4.11 -15.66
N LEU A 95 -0.58 -5.18 -15.63
CA LEU A 95 0.51 -5.37 -14.66
C LEU A 95 1.57 -4.26 -14.81
N LYS A 96 2.00 -3.96 -16.04
CA LYS A 96 2.94 -2.88 -16.31
C LYS A 96 2.40 -1.51 -15.90
N ALA A 97 1.11 -1.23 -16.14
CA ALA A 97 0.50 0.03 -15.71
C ALA A 97 0.48 0.18 -14.18
N ILE A 98 0.26 -0.92 -13.45
CA ILE A 98 0.37 -0.93 -11.98
C ILE A 98 1.81 -0.63 -11.56
N GLU A 99 2.81 -1.23 -12.21
CA GLU A 99 4.22 -0.93 -11.93
C GLU A 99 4.60 0.52 -12.25
N ASP A 100 4.04 1.14 -13.29
CA ASP A 100 4.42 2.49 -13.72
C ASP A 100 3.66 3.61 -12.98
N CYS A 101 2.50 3.30 -12.38
CA CYS A 101 1.64 4.29 -11.72
C CYS A 101 2.05 4.61 -10.28
N ASN A 102 1.46 5.66 -9.72
CA ASN A 102 1.53 5.96 -8.28
C ASN A 102 0.25 5.49 -7.57
N VAL A 103 -0.89 5.75 -8.20
CA VAL A 103 -2.21 5.40 -7.69
C VAL A 103 -2.92 4.50 -8.69
N VAL A 104 -3.49 3.42 -8.20
CA VAL A 104 -4.34 2.49 -8.93
C VAL A 104 -5.79 2.76 -8.54
N LEU A 105 -6.64 3.00 -9.54
CA LEU A 105 -8.09 3.03 -9.39
C LEU A 105 -8.65 1.69 -9.88
N LEU A 106 -9.05 0.84 -8.94
CA LEU A 106 -9.67 -0.45 -9.23
C LEU A 106 -11.18 -0.28 -9.42
N LEU A 107 -11.67 -0.57 -10.63
CA LEU A 107 -13.10 -0.58 -10.94
C LEU A 107 -13.68 -1.98 -10.74
N ILE A 108 -14.77 -2.03 -9.97
CA ILE A 108 -15.57 -3.21 -9.71
C ILE A 108 -16.98 -2.95 -10.25
N ASP A 109 -17.62 -3.96 -10.83
CA ASP A 109 -19.01 -3.84 -11.26
C ASP A 109 -19.95 -4.14 -10.08
N ALA A 110 -20.83 -3.21 -9.74
CA ALA A 110 -21.77 -3.37 -8.64
C ALA A 110 -22.71 -4.57 -8.82
N LYS A 111 -23.05 -4.93 -10.07
CA LYS A 111 -24.01 -6.02 -10.36
C LYS A 111 -23.36 -7.39 -10.23
N ASP A 112 -22.14 -7.51 -10.73
CA ASP A 112 -21.37 -8.76 -10.67
C ASP A 112 -20.72 -8.99 -9.30
N GLY A 113 -20.51 -7.92 -8.52
CA GLY A 113 -19.76 -7.98 -7.25
C GLY A 113 -18.26 -8.18 -7.48
N ILE A 114 -17.56 -8.73 -6.48
CA ILE A 114 -16.10 -8.96 -6.55
C ILE A 114 -15.82 -10.30 -7.23
N ALA A 115 -15.23 -10.27 -8.42
CA ALA A 115 -14.75 -11.47 -9.11
C ALA A 115 -13.35 -11.89 -8.63
N GLU A 116 -12.96 -13.15 -8.90
CA GLU A 116 -11.60 -13.64 -8.62
C GLU A 116 -10.52 -12.83 -9.33
N GLN A 117 -10.79 -12.39 -10.57
CA GLN A 117 -9.87 -11.56 -11.33
C GLN A 117 -9.59 -10.21 -10.64
N ASP A 118 -10.60 -9.60 -10.01
CA ASP A 118 -10.44 -8.35 -9.28
C ASP A 118 -9.57 -8.56 -8.02
N LEU A 119 -9.74 -9.69 -7.32
CA LEU A 119 -8.89 -10.07 -6.18
C LEU A 119 -7.43 -10.32 -6.61
N CYS A 120 -7.21 -10.94 -7.77
CA CYS A 120 -5.86 -11.13 -8.33
C CYS A 120 -5.17 -9.80 -8.65
N LEU A 121 -5.88 -8.88 -9.33
CA LEU A 121 -5.38 -7.55 -9.65
C LEU A 121 -5.08 -6.73 -8.40
N LEU A 122 -5.96 -6.84 -7.41
CA LEU A 122 -5.81 -6.20 -6.11
C LEU A 122 -4.57 -6.72 -5.37
N GLY A 123 -4.41 -8.05 -5.29
CA GLY A 123 -3.24 -8.66 -4.66
C GLY A 123 -1.94 -8.21 -5.32
N TYR A 124 -1.91 -8.13 -6.65
CA TYR A 124 -0.75 -7.62 -7.38
C TYR A 124 -0.49 -6.13 -7.09
N THR A 125 -1.54 -5.31 -7.00
CA THR A 125 -1.42 -3.87 -6.63
C THR A 125 -0.79 -3.68 -5.25
N LEU A 126 -1.21 -4.47 -4.26
CA LEU A 126 -0.65 -4.46 -2.91
C LEU A 126 0.82 -4.91 -2.89
N ASN A 127 1.14 -5.95 -3.68
CA ASN A 127 2.51 -6.47 -3.81
C ASN A 127 3.44 -5.48 -4.54
N ALA A 128 2.93 -4.74 -5.52
CA ALA A 128 3.65 -3.64 -6.15
C ALA A 128 3.83 -2.43 -5.21
N GLY A 129 3.01 -2.34 -4.15
CA GLY A 129 3.10 -1.26 -3.17
C GLY A 129 2.49 0.04 -3.68
N ARG A 130 1.55 -0.04 -4.61
CA ARG A 130 0.86 1.15 -5.13
C ARG A 130 -0.29 1.54 -4.26
N SER A 131 -0.59 2.84 -4.25
CA SER A 131 -1.80 3.34 -3.62
C SER A 131 -3.03 2.81 -4.36
N LEU A 132 -4.11 2.55 -3.63
CA LEU A 132 -5.31 1.91 -4.12
C LEU A 132 -6.54 2.73 -3.73
N VAL A 133 -7.35 3.04 -4.73
CA VAL A 133 -8.71 3.56 -4.60
C VAL A 133 -9.65 2.57 -5.28
N ILE A 134 -10.77 2.25 -4.64
CA ILE A 134 -11.74 1.29 -5.17
C ILE A 134 -12.98 2.06 -5.61
N ALA A 135 -13.41 1.84 -6.85
CA ALA A 135 -14.63 2.42 -7.40
C ALA A 135 -15.59 1.30 -7.83
N VAL A 136 -16.75 1.26 -7.19
CA VAL A 136 -17.85 0.36 -7.50
C VAL A 136 -18.76 1.07 -8.51
N ASN A 137 -18.67 0.65 -9.77
CA ASN A 137 -19.34 1.26 -10.89
C ASN A 137 -20.70 0.61 -11.19
N LYS A 138 -21.54 1.29 -11.98
CA LYS A 138 -22.92 0.88 -12.30
C LYS A 138 -23.83 0.80 -11.06
N TRP A 139 -23.59 1.70 -10.10
CA TRP A 139 -24.39 1.82 -8.89
C TRP A 139 -25.79 2.41 -9.13
N ASP A 140 -25.98 3.01 -10.30
CA ASP A 140 -27.28 3.52 -10.76
C ASP A 140 -28.30 2.39 -10.98
N GLY A 141 -29.57 2.70 -10.70
CA GLY A 141 -30.70 1.79 -10.93
C GLY A 141 -30.75 0.56 -10.03
N MET A 142 -29.91 0.46 -9.00
CA MET A 142 -29.95 -0.64 -8.02
C MET A 142 -31.01 -0.41 -6.96
N THR A 143 -31.70 -1.49 -6.56
CA THR A 143 -32.61 -1.48 -5.41
C THR A 143 -31.82 -1.35 -4.10
N ASP A 144 -32.45 -0.87 -3.03
CA ASP A 144 -31.76 -0.73 -1.74
C ASP A 144 -31.33 -2.10 -1.16
N TYR A 145 -32.10 -3.15 -1.45
CA TYR A 145 -31.73 -4.53 -1.12
C TYR A 145 -30.43 -4.95 -1.82
N ASP A 146 -30.30 -4.68 -3.13
CA ASP A 146 -29.10 -5.01 -3.88
C ASP A 146 -27.88 -4.22 -3.40
N LYS A 147 -28.07 -2.93 -3.09
CA LYS A 147 -27.00 -2.08 -2.55
C LYS A 147 -26.47 -2.63 -1.23
N GLU A 148 -27.36 -3.04 -0.32
CA GLU A 148 -26.97 -3.57 0.99
C GLU A 148 -26.25 -4.92 0.84
N ARG A 149 -26.71 -5.77 -0.08
CA ARG A 149 -26.05 -7.04 -0.42
C ARG A 149 -24.62 -6.81 -0.91
N VAL A 150 -24.42 -5.87 -1.83
CA VAL A 150 -23.09 -5.54 -2.36
C VAL A 150 -22.18 -4.97 -1.27
N LYS A 151 -22.65 -4.03 -0.45
CA LYS A 151 -21.88 -3.49 0.68
C LYS A 151 -21.40 -4.59 1.62
N THR A 152 -22.31 -5.48 2.01
CA THR A 152 -21.99 -6.62 2.89
C THR A 152 -20.94 -7.54 2.25
N GLU A 153 -21.01 -7.78 0.95
CA GLU A 153 -20.03 -8.60 0.23
C GLU A 153 -18.66 -7.90 0.14
N LEU A 154 -18.63 -6.60 -0.15
CA LEU A 154 -17.41 -5.79 -0.18
C LEU A 154 -16.73 -5.81 1.20
N ASP A 155 -17.47 -5.59 2.29
CA ASP A 155 -16.91 -5.61 3.64
C ASP A 155 -16.32 -6.97 4.01
N ARG A 156 -17.00 -8.06 3.65
CA ARG A 156 -16.51 -9.42 3.91
C ARG A 156 -15.25 -9.76 3.13
N ARG A 157 -15.20 -9.42 1.84
CA ARG A 157 -14.07 -9.80 0.96
C ARG A 157 -12.91 -8.82 1.03
N LEU A 158 -13.16 -7.53 1.26
CA LEU A 158 -12.14 -6.46 1.26
C LEU A 158 -11.83 -5.93 2.66
N GLY A 159 -12.37 -6.53 3.73
CA GLY A 159 -12.12 -6.09 5.11
C GLY A 159 -10.64 -6.08 5.53
N PHE A 160 -9.75 -6.74 4.78
CA PHE A 160 -8.30 -6.66 4.97
C PHE A 160 -7.64 -5.40 4.37
N ILE A 161 -8.40 -4.58 3.63
CA ILE A 161 -7.96 -3.37 2.90
C ILE A 161 -8.69 -2.15 3.46
N ASP A 162 -8.72 -2.06 4.77
CA ASP A 162 -9.30 -0.96 5.54
C ASP A 162 -8.66 0.42 5.28
N PHE A 163 -7.55 0.48 4.56
CA PHE A 163 -6.92 1.73 4.16
C PHE A 163 -7.44 2.29 2.84
N ALA A 164 -8.02 1.46 1.96
CA ALA A 164 -8.50 1.92 0.65
C ALA A 164 -9.91 2.52 0.78
N LYS A 165 -10.12 3.71 0.21
CA LYS A 165 -11.46 4.32 0.14
C LYS A 165 -12.28 3.63 -0.97
N ILE A 166 -13.51 3.28 -0.64
CA ILE A 166 -14.48 2.70 -1.57
C ILE A 166 -15.47 3.79 -1.98
N HIS A 167 -15.61 4.00 -3.29
CA HIS A 167 -16.54 4.95 -3.88
C HIS A 167 -17.62 4.21 -4.68
N PHE A 168 -18.86 4.65 -4.55
CA PHE A 168 -19.97 4.15 -5.36
C PHE A 168 -20.27 5.15 -6.46
N ILE A 169 -20.11 4.75 -7.71
CA ILE A 169 -20.16 5.65 -8.87
C ILE A 169 -21.06 5.12 -9.98
N SER A 170 -21.47 6.02 -10.86
CA SER A 170 -21.99 5.71 -12.18
C SER A 170 -21.16 6.42 -13.23
N ALA A 171 -20.29 5.69 -13.91
CA ALA A 171 -19.50 6.26 -15.02
C ALA A 171 -20.38 6.75 -16.18
N LEU A 172 -21.57 6.15 -16.36
CA LEU A 172 -22.51 6.52 -17.42
C LEU A 172 -23.21 7.86 -17.10
N HIS A 173 -23.70 8.00 -15.87
CA HIS A 173 -24.43 9.21 -15.44
C HIS A 173 -23.52 10.31 -14.86
N GLY A 174 -22.26 9.99 -14.55
CA GLY A 174 -21.31 10.91 -13.92
C GLY A 174 -21.41 11.00 -12.40
N THR A 175 -22.41 10.35 -11.78
CA THR A 175 -22.63 10.39 -10.33
C THR A 175 -21.42 9.82 -9.58
N GLY A 176 -20.88 10.60 -8.63
CA GLY A 176 -19.80 10.18 -7.75
C GLY A 176 -18.39 10.23 -8.33
N VAL A 177 -18.22 10.55 -9.62
CA VAL A 177 -16.90 10.55 -10.30
C VAL A 177 -15.98 11.65 -9.73
N GLY A 178 -16.52 12.82 -9.40
CA GLY A 178 -15.72 13.93 -8.84
C GLY A 178 -15.03 13.61 -7.52
N HIS A 179 -15.62 12.74 -6.68
CA HIS A 179 -15.02 12.33 -5.39
C HIS A 179 -13.80 11.41 -5.56
N LEU A 180 -13.61 10.83 -6.75
CA LEU A 180 -12.47 9.97 -7.03
C LEU A 180 -11.16 10.76 -7.00
N TYR A 181 -11.14 11.99 -7.53
CA TYR A 181 -9.92 12.81 -7.55
C TYR A 181 -9.44 13.14 -6.14
N GLU A 182 -10.34 13.54 -5.24
CA GLU A 182 -9.99 13.83 -3.84
C GLU A 182 -9.34 12.64 -3.16
N SER A 183 -9.88 11.43 -3.39
CA SER A 183 -9.31 10.21 -2.81
C SER A 183 -8.02 9.76 -3.49
N VAL A 184 -7.85 10.04 -4.78
CA VAL A 184 -6.58 9.79 -5.50
C VAL A 184 -5.48 10.71 -4.98
N GLU A 185 -5.77 11.99 -4.79
CA GLU A 185 -4.83 12.98 -4.23
C GLU A 185 -4.44 12.61 -2.79
N GLU A 186 -5.41 12.32 -1.93
CA GLU A 186 -5.14 11.91 -0.55
C GLU A 186 -4.32 10.62 -0.46
N ALA A 187 -4.58 9.65 -1.36
CA ALA A 187 -3.82 8.40 -1.45
C ALA A 187 -2.38 8.64 -1.94
N TYR A 188 -2.19 9.57 -2.89
CA TYR A 188 -0.88 9.98 -3.37
C TYR A 188 -0.09 10.69 -2.27
N ASP A 189 -0.71 11.67 -1.61
CA ASP A 189 -0.10 12.44 -0.53
C ASP A 189 0.28 11.54 0.64
N SER A 190 -0.59 10.61 1.04
CA SER A 190 -0.29 9.63 2.07
C SER A 190 0.90 8.73 1.70
N SER A 191 1.06 8.40 0.43
CA SER A 191 2.14 7.53 -0.05
C SER A 191 3.49 8.22 -0.16
N THR A 192 3.48 9.53 -0.44
CA THR A 192 4.67 10.36 -0.63
C THR A 192 5.03 11.18 0.61
N LYS A 193 4.18 11.14 1.64
CA LYS A 193 4.35 11.87 2.90
C LYS A 193 5.71 11.58 3.53
N ARG A 194 6.47 12.66 3.72
CA ARG A 194 7.74 12.61 4.44
C ARG A 194 7.47 12.63 5.95
N ILE A 195 8.08 11.70 6.68
CA ILE A 195 7.88 11.54 8.12
C ILE A 195 9.24 11.50 8.80
N SER A 196 9.42 12.30 9.84
CA SER A 196 10.68 12.37 10.59
C SER A 196 10.92 11.11 11.41
N THR A 197 12.21 10.75 11.55
CA THR A 197 12.67 9.64 12.39
C THR A 197 12.22 9.78 13.84
N SER A 198 12.18 11.01 14.36
CA SER A 198 11.71 11.30 15.72
C SER A 198 10.22 10.98 15.89
N MET A 199 9.38 11.36 14.93
CA MET A 199 7.95 11.04 14.93
C MET A 199 7.72 9.53 14.85
N LEU A 200 8.40 8.83 13.93
CA LEU A 200 8.28 7.38 13.78
C LEU A 200 8.72 6.63 15.05
N THR A 201 9.84 7.05 15.64
CA THR A 201 10.36 6.44 16.87
C THR A 201 9.42 6.70 18.04
N ARG A 202 8.82 7.91 18.15
CA ARG A 202 7.82 8.21 19.18
C ARG A 202 6.58 7.33 19.04
N ILE A 203 6.05 7.17 17.83
CA ILE A 203 4.90 6.30 17.56
C ILE A 203 5.22 4.85 17.93
N MET A 204 6.42 4.37 17.58
CA MET A 204 6.88 3.03 17.95
C MET A 204 6.91 2.83 19.47
N ILE A 205 7.43 3.81 20.22
CA ILE A 205 7.51 3.73 21.68
C ILE A 205 6.10 3.69 22.30
N MET A 206 5.17 4.51 21.79
CA MET A 206 3.77 4.48 22.23
C MET A 206 3.12 3.11 21.96
N ALA A 207 3.32 2.55 20.76
CA ALA A 207 2.82 1.21 20.43
C ALA A 207 3.39 0.11 21.35
N VAL A 208 4.68 0.17 21.67
CA VAL A 208 5.31 -0.77 22.61
C VAL A 208 4.78 -0.60 24.03
N GLY A 209 4.46 0.64 24.44
CA GLY A 209 3.85 0.95 25.73
C GLY A 209 2.44 0.36 25.86
N ASP A 210 1.61 0.50 24.83
CA ASP A 210 0.24 -0.02 24.80
C ASP A 210 0.22 -1.55 24.70
N HIS A 211 1.08 -2.14 23.87
CA HIS A 211 1.19 -3.59 23.71
C HIS A 211 2.64 -4.03 23.62
N ASN A 212 3.10 -4.65 24.71
CA ASN A 212 4.48 -5.10 24.84
C ASN A 212 4.86 -6.18 23.81
N PRO A 213 6.10 -6.14 23.25
CA PRO A 213 6.61 -7.21 22.40
C PRO A 213 6.65 -8.56 23.13
N PRO A 214 6.39 -9.67 22.40
CA PRO A 214 6.46 -11.01 22.96
C PRO A 214 7.90 -11.38 23.36
N MET A 215 8.00 -12.35 24.26
CA MET A 215 9.27 -12.96 24.63
C MET A 215 9.61 -14.08 23.66
N VAL A 216 10.83 -14.06 23.14
CA VAL A 216 11.36 -15.13 22.28
C VAL A 216 12.62 -15.69 22.91
N GLN A 217 12.67 -17.02 23.08
CA GLN A 217 13.79 -17.72 23.73
C GLN A 217 14.15 -17.11 25.10
N SER A 218 13.14 -16.90 25.93
CA SER A 218 13.25 -16.30 27.28
C SER A 218 13.78 -14.86 27.34
N ARG A 219 13.87 -14.16 26.20
CA ARG A 219 14.28 -12.75 26.13
C ARG A 219 13.22 -11.93 25.39
N ARG A 220 12.87 -10.76 25.91
CA ARG A 220 11.96 -9.84 25.22
C ARG A 220 12.64 -9.23 23.99
N VAL A 221 11.92 -9.16 22.87
CA VAL A 221 12.36 -8.41 21.69
C VAL A 221 12.43 -6.93 22.04
N LYS A 222 13.54 -6.25 21.67
CA LYS A 222 13.73 -4.83 21.96
C LYS A 222 13.73 -4.03 20.67
N LEU A 223 12.71 -3.20 20.46
CA LEU A 223 12.69 -2.18 19.41
C LEU A 223 13.46 -0.95 19.92
N ARG A 224 14.39 -0.40 19.12
CA ARG A 224 15.27 0.71 19.54
C ARG A 224 14.86 2.04 18.92
N TYR A 225 14.72 2.07 17.60
CA TYR A 225 14.30 3.26 16.87
C TYR A 225 13.69 2.87 15.52
N ALA A 226 12.95 3.78 14.93
CA ALA A 226 12.33 3.62 13.62
C ALA A 226 12.67 4.82 12.73
N HIS A 227 13.00 4.56 11.46
CA HIS A 227 13.24 5.60 10.45
C HIS A 227 12.52 5.25 9.14
N ALA A 228 12.35 6.24 8.26
CA ALA A 228 11.77 6.01 6.95
C ALA A 228 12.82 5.38 6.02
N GLY A 229 12.54 4.22 5.46
CA GLY A 229 13.40 3.51 4.50
C GLY A 229 13.07 3.77 3.03
N GLY A 230 11.91 4.35 2.74
CA GLY A 230 11.43 4.59 1.40
C GLY A 230 10.04 5.22 1.40
N TYR A 231 9.63 5.72 0.24
CA TYR A 231 8.36 6.40 0.02
C TYR A 231 7.71 5.83 -1.24
N ASN A 232 6.38 5.85 -1.28
CA ASN A 232 5.56 5.30 -2.36
C ASN A 232 5.89 3.83 -2.73
N PRO A 233 5.60 2.85 -1.83
CA PRO A 233 4.83 3.01 -0.59
C PRO A 233 5.67 3.46 0.61
N PRO A 234 5.06 4.03 1.67
CA PRO A 234 5.74 4.34 2.91
C PRO A 234 6.37 3.08 3.52
N LEU A 235 7.71 3.07 3.59
CA LEU A 235 8.49 2.00 4.20
C LEU A 235 9.07 2.50 5.53
N ILE A 236 8.68 1.86 6.63
CA ILE A 236 9.20 2.13 7.97
C ILE A 236 10.18 1.03 8.33
N VAL A 237 11.42 1.40 8.62
CA VAL A 237 12.46 0.47 9.03
C VAL A 237 12.65 0.57 10.53
N ILE A 238 12.34 -0.52 11.24
CA ILE A 238 12.46 -0.62 12.69
C ILE A 238 13.73 -1.39 13.05
N HIS A 239 14.60 -0.74 13.80
CA HIS A 239 15.83 -1.33 14.31
C HIS A 239 15.64 -1.90 15.71
N GLY A 240 16.21 -3.06 15.97
CA GLY A 240 16.18 -3.63 17.30
C GLY A 240 17.00 -4.90 17.48
N ASN A 241 16.81 -5.53 18.64
CA ASN A 241 17.41 -6.82 18.98
C ASN A 241 16.35 -7.90 18.86
N GLN A 242 16.64 -8.99 18.13
CA GLN A 242 15.73 -10.13 17.90
C GLN A 242 14.43 -9.75 17.17
N VAL A 243 14.43 -8.66 16.40
CA VAL A 243 13.26 -8.18 15.67
C VAL A 243 12.86 -9.12 14.53
N LYS A 244 13.80 -9.91 13.98
CA LYS A 244 13.49 -10.94 12.97
C LYS A 244 12.61 -12.06 13.53
N LYS A 245 12.63 -12.27 14.85
CA LYS A 245 11.84 -13.30 15.53
C LYS A 245 10.46 -12.81 15.99
N LEU A 246 10.05 -11.59 15.63
CA LEU A 246 8.71 -11.10 15.94
C LEU A 246 7.65 -11.95 15.20
N PRO A 247 6.60 -12.40 15.89
CA PRO A 247 5.45 -13.02 15.25
C PRO A 247 4.76 -12.05 14.29
N ASP A 248 4.16 -12.57 13.22
CA ASP A 248 3.47 -11.75 12.22
C ASP A 248 2.28 -11.00 12.79
N SER A 249 1.63 -11.54 13.82
CA SER A 249 0.57 -10.83 14.57
C SER A 249 1.07 -9.51 15.15
N TYR A 250 2.27 -9.50 15.75
CA TYR A 250 2.85 -8.29 16.31
C TYR A 250 3.33 -7.31 15.21
N LYS A 251 3.82 -7.83 14.08
CA LYS A 251 4.15 -7.00 12.90
C LYS A 251 2.90 -6.29 12.36
N ARG A 252 1.77 -7.01 12.23
CA ARG A 252 0.48 -6.43 11.82
C ARG A 252 -0.04 -5.42 12.84
N TYR A 253 0.11 -5.69 14.13
CA TYR A 253 -0.22 -4.74 15.18
C TYR A 253 0.53 -3.41 15.01
N LEU A 254 1.87 -3.46 14.87
CA LEU A 254 2.68 -2.27 14.65
C LEU A 254 2.27 -1.54 13.37
N MET A 255 2.09 -2.27 12.27
CA MET A 255 1.65 -1.73 10.98
C MET A 255 0.33 -0.95 11.11
N ASN A 256 -0.67 -1.54 11.75
CA ASN A 256 -1.96 -0.90 11.99
C ASN A 256 -1.85 0.30 12.94
N TYR A 257 -0.99 0.22 13.95
CA TYR A 257 -0.74 1.32 14.89
C TYR A 257 -0.11 2.54 14.20
N PHE A 258 0.92 2.31 13.38
CA PHE A 258 1.53 3.35 12.56
C PHE A 258 0.52 3.95 11.59
N ARG A 259 -0.28 3.12 10.92
CA ARG A 259 -1.31 3.57 9.98
C ARG A 259 -2.30 4.52 10.63
N ARG A 260 -2.86 4.12 11.78
CA ARG A 260 -3.82 4.93 12.54
C ARG A 260 -3.19 6.22 13.05
N SER A 261 -1.98 6.15 13.60
CA SER A 261 -1.28 7.30 14.16
C SER A 261 -0.89 8.34 13.10
N LEU A 262 -0.49 7.88 11.91
CA LEU A 262 -0.07 8.75 10.80
C LEU A 262 -1.23 9.22 9.91
N LYS A 263 -2.44 8.69 10.15
CA LYS A 263 -3.64 8.90 9.34
C LYS A 263 -3.39 8.61 7.86
N ILE A 264 -2.72 7.50 7.57
CA ILE A 264 -2.37 7.10 6.21
C ILE A 264 -3.60 6.42 5.58
N MET A 265 -4.08 7.03 4.49
CA MET A 265 -5.21 6.54 3.70
C MET A 265 -4.77 6.21 2.27
N GLY A 266 -5.42 5.23 1.66
CA GLY A 266 -5.21 4.86 0.27
C GLY A 266 -3.89 4.17 -0.07
N THR A 267 -2.95 4.01 0.87
CA THR A 267 -1.64 3.38 0.59
C THR A 267 -1.26 2.33 1.65
N PRO A 268 -0.68 1.18 1.25
CA PRO A 268 -0.19 0.19 2.20
C PRO A 268 1.10 0.69 2.87
N ILE A 269 1.23 0.44 4.19
CA ILE A 269 2.48 0.69 4.92
C ILE A 269 3.30 -0.59 4.94
N ARG A 270 4.58 -0.48 4.59
CA ARG A 270 5.54 -1.58 4.75
C ARG A 270 6.36 -1.36 6.00
N ILE A 271 6.56 -2.42 6.77
CA ILE A 271 7.49 -2.42 7.91
C ILE A 271 8.58 -3.44 7.67
N GLU A 272 9.82 -2.96 7.63
CA GLU A 272 11.02 -3.79 7.63
C GLU A 272 11.65 -3.80 9.02
N PHE A 273 12.15 -4.96 9.43
CA PHE A 273 12.82 -5.14 10.70
C PHE A 273 14.31 -5.40 10.44
N ARG A 274 15.17 -4.52 10.97
CA ARG A 274 16.62 -4.65 10.85
C ARG A 274 17.26 -4.93 12.20
N GLU A 275 18.17 -5.89 12.20
CA GLU A 275 19.02 -6.21 13.34
C GLU A 275 20.41 -5.65 13.08
N GLY A 276 21.04 -5.11 14.12
CA GLY A 276 22.48 -4.83 14.06
C GLY A 276 23.26 -6.14 13.99
N SER A 277 24.44 -6.12 13.35
CA SER A 277 25.37 -7.25 13.42
C SER A 277 25.71 -7.52 14.88
N ASN A 278 25.56 -8.77 15.32
CA ASN A 278 25.96 -9.16 16.66
C ASN A 278 27.47 -9.41 16.66
N PRO A 279 28.32 -8.58 17.30
CA PRO A 279 29.78 -8.73 17.25
C PRO A 279 30.28 -10.03 17.91
N PHE A 280 29.39 -10.73 18.62
CA PHE A 280 29.66 -11.97 19.35
C PHE A 280 29.06 -13.21 18.68
N GLU A 281 28.48 -13.09 17.48
CA GLU A 281 28.00 -14.22 16.71
C GLU A 281 29.17 -15.17 16.37
N GLY A 282 29.01 -16.46 16.65
CA GLY A 282 30.09 -17.46 16.52
C GLY A 282 31.12 -17.49 17.66
N ARG A 283 31.18 -16.47 18.54
CA ARG A 283 32.05 -16.51 19.73
C ARG A 283 31.39 -17.36 20.82
N ARG A 284 31.91 -18.57 21.07
CA ARG A 284 31.55 -19.35 22.26
C ARG A 284 31.92 -18.55 23.50
N ASN A 285 30.94 -18.23 24.33
CA ASN A 285 31.17 -17.60 25.63
C ASN A 285 32.04 -18.55 26.46
N LYS A 286 33.34 -18.26 26.59
CA LYS A 286 34.23 -19.02 27.47
C LYS A 286 33.77 -18.76 28.89
N LEU A 287 33.21 -19.78 29.54
CA LEU A 287 32.78 -19.70 30.94
C LEU A 287 33.96 -19.17 31.76
N THR A 288 33.71 -18.14 32.57
CA THR A 288 34.74 -17.68 33.51
C THR A 288 35.07 -18.80 34.50
N PRO A 289 36.27 -18.80 35.13
CA PRO A 289 36.63 -19.82 36.11
C PRO A 289 35.54 -20.02 37.17
N ASN A 290 34.95 -18.93 37.69
CA ASN A 290 33.83 -18.98 38.64
C ASN A 290 32.57 -19.65 38.08
N GLN A 291 32.22 -19.39 36.82
CA GLN A 291 31.07 -20.05 36.17
C GLN A 291 31.34 -21.54 35.92
N MET A 292 32.59 -21.92 35.60
CA MET A 292 33.00 -23.32 35.50
C MET A 292 32.89 -24.03 36.85
N HIS A 293 33.36 -23.40 37.94
CA HIS A 293 33.22 -23.95 39.29
C HIS A 293 31.76 -24.09 39.71
N LYS A 294 30.91 -23.09 39.44
CA LYS A 294 29.47 -23.15 39.72
C LYS A 294 28.79 -24.29 38.95
N ARG A 295 29.10 -24.44 37.66
CA ARG A 295 28.58 -25.54 36.83
C ARG A 295 29.04 -26.92 37.34
N LYS A 296 30.31 -27.07 37.71
CA LYS A 296 30.84 -28.31 38.31
C LYS A 296 30.09 -28.64 39.61
N ARG A 297 29.91 -27.69 40.53
CA ARG A 297 29.16 -27.89 41.78
C ARG A 297 27.72 -28.36 41.51
N MET A 298 27.00 -27.69 40.61
CA MET A 298 25.64 -28.05 40.21
C MET A 298 25.54 -29.47 39.63
N MET A 299 26.47 -29.85 38.74
CA MET A 299 26.51 -31.19 38.13
C MET A 299 26.80 -32.28 39.16
N THR A 300 27.65 -31.99 40.15
CA THR A 300 28.01 -32.93 41.22
C THR A 300 26.81 -33.18 42.14
N PHE A 301 26.06 -32.13 42.46
CA PHE A 301 24.82 -32.21 43.25
C PHE A 301 23.75 -33.04 42.53
N HIS A 302 23.53 -32.82 41.23
CA HIS A 302 22.57 -33.62 40.45
C HIS A 302 22.96 -35.10 40.32
N LYS A 303 24.26 -35.41 40.21
CA LYS A 303 24.74 -36.81 40.19
C LYS A 303 24.57 -37.50 41.53
N LYS A 304 24.75 -36.79 42.65
CA LYS A 304 24.47 -37.33 44.00
C LYS A 304 22.98 -37.57 44.25
N LYS A 305 22.09 -36.80 43.62
CA LYS A 305 20.63 -36.93 43.78
C LYS A 305 20.00 -38.02 42.89
N LYS A 306 20.78 -38.57 41.93
CA LYS A 306 20.39 -39.67 41.02
C LYS A 306 20.93 -41.04 41.45
N LYS A 307 21.78 -41.08 42.48
CA LYS A 307 22.15 -42.29 43.21
C LYS A 307 21.30 -42.36 44.46
#